data_AF-A0A6N2CZ96-F1
#
_entry.id   AF-A0A6N2CZ96-F1
#
_cell.length_a   1.000
_cell.length_b   1.000
_cell.length_c   1.000
_cell.angle_alpha   90.00
_cell.angle_beta   90.00
_cell.angle_gamma   90.00
#
_symmetry.space_group_name_H-M   'P 1'
#
loop_
_entity.id
_entity.type
_entity.pdbx_description
1 polymer ?
#
loop_
_entity_poly.entity_id
_entity_poly.type
_entity_poly.pdbx_seq_one_letter_code
_entity_poly.pdbx_strand_id
1 'polypeptide(L)'
;MQNQTTYNPLNLPARIEGPDFEITYVYSADGVKLQQIVSANDETTTMEYSGPFNFINGELYEVRHAYGELRKIDEDFEAIYKIYDHGSTSLTMYLGSPRVIFWDEDGDGEISSCIVLKKVYSFLA
;
A
#
# COMPACT_ATOMS: atom_id res chain seq x y z
N MET A 1 -28.11 0.43 -5.65
CA MET A 1 -27.94 -0.72 -4.73
C MET A 1 -26.94 -0.31 -3.66
N GLN A 2 -27.11 -0.77 -2.41
CA GLN A 2 -26.18 -0.46 -1.32
C GLN A 2 -25.14 -1.57 -1.20
N ASN A 3 -23.92 -1.22 -0.79
CA ASN A 3 -22.87 -2.19 -0.51
C ASN A 3 -23.15 -2.91 0.82
N GLN A 4 -22.88 -4.21 0.89
CA GLN A 4 -22.99 -5.01 2.10
C GLN A 4 -21.60 -5.29 2.66
N THR A 5 -21.42 -5.16 3.97
CA THR A 5 -20.16 -5.52 4.64
C THR A 5 -20.45 -6.54 5.74
N THR A 6 -19.68 -7.62 5.73
CA THR A 6 -19.67 -8.62 6.81
C THR A 6 -18.39 -8.48 7.60
N TYR A 7 -18.45 -8.81 8.89
CA TYR A 7 -17.34 -8.67 9.81
C TYR A 7 -16.97 -10.02 10.40
N ASN A 8 -15.69 -10.20 10.70
CA ASN A 8 -15.19 -11.36 11.41
C ASN A 8 -15.44 -11.22 12.94
N PRO A 9 -15.13 -12.26 13.76
CA PRO A 9 -15.27 -12.19 15.22
C PRO A 9 -14.40 -11.12 15.91
N LEU A 10 -13.36 -10.59 15.24
CA LEU A 10 -12.55 -9.47 15.72
C LEU A 10 -13.16 -8.11 15.38
N ASN A 11 -14.37 -8.10 14.82
CA ASN A 11 -15.05 -6.91 14.31
C ASN A 11 -14.26 -6.17 13.20
N LEU A 12 -13.46 -6.92 12.43
CA LEU A 12 -12.78 -6.43 11.23
C LEU A 12 -13.58 -6.82 9.98
N PRO A 13 -13.62 -5.97 8.93
CA PRO A 13 -14.32 -6.30 7.68
C PRO A 13 -13.79 -7.60 7.08
N ALA A 14 -14.64 -8.60 6.86
CA ALA A 14 -14.26 -9.88 6.27
C ALA A 14 -14.56 -9.92 4.77
N ARG A 15 -15.72 -9.38 4.37
CA ARG A 15 -16.17 -9.32 2.97
C ARG A 15 -16.98 -8.06 2.73
N ILE A 16 -16.73 -7.40 1.61
CA ILE A 16 -17.50 -6.26 1.09
C ILE A 16 -18.05 -6.67 -0.27
N GLU A 17 -19.36 -6.61 -0.44
CA GLU A 17 -20.06 -6.91 -1.69
C GLU A 17 -20.71 -5.64 -2.21
N GLY A 18 -20.33 -5.25 -3.42
CA GLY A 18 -20.96 -4.19 -4.20
C GLY A 18 -21.68 -4.77 -5.41
N PRO A 19 -22.33 -3.92 -6.23
CA PRO A 19 -23.05 -4.36 -7.43
C PRO A 19 -22.15 -5.06 -8.46
N ASP A 20 -20.92 -4.57 -8.62
CA ASP A 20 -19.99 -4.97 -9.69
C ASP A 20 -18.64 -5.45 -9.14
N PHE A 21 -18.53 -5.58 -7.81
CA PHE A 21 -17.28 -5.97 -7.17
C PHE A 21 -17.49 -6.73 -5.87
N GLU A 22 -16.48 -7.50 -5.50
CA GLU A 22 -16.35 -8.14 -4.21
C GLU A 22 -14.94 -7.92 -3.67
N ILE A 23 -14.82 -7.67 -2.37
CA ILE A 23 -13.54 -7.62 -1.66
C ILE A 23 -13.59 -8.57 -0.48
N THR A 24 -12.67 -9.54 -0.45
CA THR A 24 -12.51 -10.47 0.67
C THR A 24 -11.17 -10.21 1.37
N TYR A 25 -11.18 -10.26 2.70
CA TYR A 25 -10.00 -10.02 3.52
C TYR A 25 -9.68 -11.22 4.41
N VAL A 26 -8.39 -11.55 4.50
CA VAL A 26 -7.88 -12.57 5.43
C VAL A 26 -7.00 -11.88 6.46
N TYR A 27 -7.23 -12.21 7.73
CA TYR A 27 -6.46 -11.69 8.86
C TYR A 27 -5.86 -12.83 9.66
N SER A 28 -4.72 -12.56 10.30
CA SER A 28 -4.21 -13.36 11.41
C SER A 28 -5.15 -13.29 12.62
N ALA A 29 -4.97 -14.21 13.56
CA ALA A 29 -5.71 -14.21 14.82
C ALA A 29 -5.49 -12.94 15.66
N ASP A 30 -4.35 -12.26 15.48
CA ASP A 30 -4.01 -11.00 16.15
C ASP A 30 -4.58 -9.77 15.42
N GLY A 31 -5.35 -9.95 14.34
CA GLY A 31 -5.98 -8.86 13.59
C GLY A 31 -5.09 -8.21 12.53
N VAL A 32 -3.88 -8.72 12.29
CA VAL A 32 -3.02 -8.26 11.18
C VAL A 32 -3.58 -8.76 9.86
N LYS A 33 -3.76 -7.87 8.87
CA LYS A 33 -4.20 -8.21 7.52
C LYS A 33 -3.12 -9.02 6.80
N LEU A 34 -3.49 -10.17 6.26
CA LEU A 34 -2.62 -11.10 5.53
C LEU A 34 -2.93 -11.13 4.04
N GLN A 35 -4.20 -10.96 3.65
CA GLN A 35 -4.60 -11.00 2.25
C GLN A 35 -5.79 -10.08 1.98
N GLN A 36 -5.84 -9.54 0.76
CA GLN A 36 -7.00 -8.87 0.19
C GLN A 36 -7.21 -9.42 -1.22
N ILE A 37 -8.40 -9.93 -1.49
CA ILE A 37 -8.82 -10.42 -2.80
C ILE A 37 -9.88 -9.46 -3.31
N VAL A 38 -9.66 -8.86 -4.47
CA VAL A 38 -10.61 -7.96 -5.14
C VAL A 38 -11.05 -8.65 -6.43
N SER A 39 -12.34 -8.94 -6.55
CA SER A 39 -12.95 -9.44 -7.78
C SER A 39 -13.84 -8.34 -8.35
N ALA A 40 -13.52 -7.84 -9.55
CA ALA A 40 -14.30 -6.81 -10.23
C ALA A 40 -14.09 -6.92 -11.75
N ASN A 41 -15.13 -6.65 -12.55
CA ASN A 41 -15.06 -6.68 -14.02
C ASN A 41 -14.43 -7.97 -14.60
N ASP A 42 -14.83 -9.14 -14.08
CA ASP A 42 -14.29 -10.47 -14.44
C ASP A 42 -12.79 -10.69 -14.13
N GLU A 43 -12.14 -9.74 -13.48
CA GLU A 43 -10.76 -9.87 -13.02
C GLU A 43 -10.70 -10.12 -11.51
N THR A 44 -9.73 -10.91 -11.07
CA THR A 44 -9.44 -11.12 -9.64
C THR A 44 -7.99 -10.75 -9.36
N THR A 45 -7.80 -9.79 -8.46
CA THR A 45 -6.50 -9.35 -7.97
C THR A 45 -6.34 -9.76 -6.52
N THR A 46 -5.26 -10.46 -6.21
CA THR A 46 -4.91 -10.88 -4.85
C THR A 46 -3.71 -10.09 -4.36
N MET A 47 -3.87 -9.30 -3.31
CA MET A 47 -2.78 -8.66 -2.58
C MET A 47 -2.44 -9.50 -1.34
N GLU A 48 -1.18 -9.86 -1.17
CA GLU A 48 -0.69 -10.64 -0.03
C GLU A 48 0.30 -9.80 0.78
N TYR A 49 0.13 -9.81 2.11
CA TYR A 49 0.91 -9.00 3.04
C TYR A 49 1.77 -9.92 3.91
N SER A 50 3.09 -9.86 3.75
CA SER A 50 4.06 -10.64 4.52
C SER A 50 5.10 -9.71 5.13
N GLY A 51 4.73 -9.06 6.23
CA GLY A 51 5.59 -8.10 6.93
C GLY A 51 5.90 -6.88 6.05
N PRO A 52 7.18 -6.56 5.77
CA PRO A 52 7.53 -5.44 4.88
C PRO A 52 7.28 -5.75 3.40
N PHE A 53 7.07 -7.01 3.02
CA PHE A 53 6.89 -7.44 1.64
C PHE A 53 5.41 -7.54 1.29
N ASN A 54 5.03 -6.95 0.16
CA ASN A 54 3.68 -7.05 -0.39
C ASN A 54 3.75 -7.65 -1.80
N PHE A 55 2.81 -8.56 -2.09
CA PHE A 55 2.73 -9.27 -3.37
C PHE A 55 1.40 -8.97 -4.06
N ILE A 56 1.40 -8.90 -5.38
CA ILE A 56 0.19 -8.87 -6.21
C ILE A 56 0.19 -10.13 -7.08
N ASN A 57 -0.84 -10.96 -6.95
CA ASN A 57 -0.99 -12.22 -7.67
C ASN A 57 0.24 -13.15 -7.55
N GLY A 58 0.89 -13.14 -6.38
CA GLY A 58 2.09 -13.92 -6.08
C GLY A 58 3.42 -13.29 -6.53
N GLU A 59 3.39 -12.16 -7.25
CA GLU A 59 4.60 -11.42 -7.63
C GLU A 59 4.94 -10.33 -6.62
N LEU A 60 6.23 -10.18 -6.31
CA LEU A 60 6.69 -9.12 -5.42
C LEU A 60 6.38 -7.75 -6.04
N TYR A 61 5.59 -6.96 -5.34
CA TYR A 61 5.14 -5.64 -5.78
C TYR A 61 5.80 -4.51 -5.00
N GLU A 62 6.00 -4.70 -3.69
CA GLU A 62 6.52 -3.64 -2.83
C GLU A 62 7.33 -4.20 -1.65
N VAL A 63 8.42 -3.52 -1.32
CA VAL A 63 9.24 -3.77 -0.12
C VAL A 63 9.33 -2.48 0.71
N ARG A 64 8.78 -2.49 1.91
CA ARG A 64 8.77 -1.31 2.80
C ARG A 64 9.99 -1.31 3.74
N HIS A 65 10.62 -0.15 3.92
CA HIS A 65 11.78 0.02 4.82
C HIS A 65 11.76 1.41 5.47
N ALA A 66 12.55 1.64 6.52
CA ALA A 66 12.43 2.79 7.42
C ALA A 66 12.36 4.19 6.76
N TYR A 67 12.90 4.33 5.55
CA TYR A 67 12.99 5.59 4.81
C TYR A 67 12.03 5.67 3.61
N GLY A 68 11.20 4.66 3.37
CA GLY A 68 10.33 4.60 2.20
C GLY A 68 9.99 3.17 1.76
N GLU A 69 9.99 2.96 0.45
CA GLU A 69 9.67 1.68 -0.17
C GLU A 69 10.41 1.48 -1.49
N LEU A 70 10.69 0.23 -1.83
CA LEU A 70 10.97 -0.18 -3.20
C LEU A 70 9.64 -0.62 -3.81
N ARG A 71 9.21 0.00 -4.91
CA ARG A 71 7.99 -0.38 -5.62
C ARG A 71 8.34 -0.85 -7.02
N LYS A 72 7.71 -1.95 -7.43
CA LYS A 72 7.78 -2.41 -8.81
C LYS A 72 6.96 -1.47 -9.69
N ILE A 73 7.63 -0.75 -10.59
CA ILE A 73 7.04 0.11 -11.61
C ILE A 73 7.49 -0.47 -12.94
N ASP A 74 6.52 -0.85 -13.76
CA ASP A 74 6.74 -1.68 -14.96
C ASP A 74 7.50 -2.99 -14.63
N GLU A 75 8.75 -3.15 -15.08
CA GLU A 75 9.57 -4.35 -14.85
C GLU A 75 10.67 -4.14 -13.79
N ASP A 76 10.88 -2.90 -13.35
CA ASP A 76 11.99 -2.53 -12.47
C ASP A 76 11.50 -2.07 -11.08
N PHE A 77 12.41 -2.11 -10.11
CA PHE A 77 12.15 -1.58 -8.78
C PHE A 77 12.68 -0.16 -8.66
N GLU A 78 11.78 0.78 -8.42
CA GLU A 78 12.12 2.17 -8.11
C GLU A 78 12.13 2.40 -6.60
N ALA A 79 13.13 3.14 -6.14
CA ALA A 79 13.25 3.54 -4.74
C ALA A 79 12.49 4.83 -4.48
N ILE A 80 11.42 4.73 -3.69
CA ILE A 80 10.58 5.86 -3.28
C ILE A 80 10.89 6.19 -1.83
N TYR A 81 11.48 7.36 -1.60
CA TYR A 81 11.80 7.85 -0.27
C TYR A 81 10.70 8.76 0.28
N LYS A 82 10.43 8.62 1.59
CA LYS A 82 9.36 9.32 2.29
C LYS A 82 9.87 9.92 3.58
N ILE A 83 9.68 11.23 3.73
CA ILE A 83 9.89 11.93 5.00
C ILE A 83 8.54 12.10 5.66
N TYR A 84 8.37 11.51 6.83
CA TYR A 84 7.16 11.60 7.63
C TYR A 84 7.22 12.79 8.59
N ASP A 85 6.07 13.32 8.97
CA ASP A 85 5.98 14.39 9.98
C ASP A 85 6.32 13.93 11.39
N HIS A 86 6.10 12.65 11.67
CA HIS A 86 6.55 12.00 12.89
C HIS A 86 7.47 10.85 12.54
N GLY A 87 8.62 10.84 13.22
CA GLY A 87 9.64 9.82 13.03
C GLY A 87 9.09 8.45 13.43
N SER A 88 9.24 7.48 12.53
CA SER A 88 9.08 6.09 12.85
C SER A 88 10.38 5.55 13.44
N THR A 89 10.32 4.97 14.64
CA THR A 89 11.46 4.25 15.25
C THR A 89 11.43 2.75 14.97
N SER A 90 10.42 2.25 14.24
CA SER A 90 10.21 0.81 14.03
C SER A 90 9.82 0.54 12.58
N LEU A 91 10.54 -0.39 11.94
CA LEU A 91 10.32 -0.85 10.55
C LEU A 91 8.86 -1.26 10.23
N THR A 92 8.06 -1.45 11.27
CA THR A 92 6.67 -1.92 11.23
C THR A 92 5.63 -0.82 11.44
N MET A 93 6.01 0.42 11.81
CA MET A 93 5.03 1.45 12.17
C MET A 93 5.44 2.84 11.66
N TYR A 94 5.04 3.17 10.43
CA TYR A 94 5.05 4.55 9.94
C TYR A 94 3.88 5.30 10.56
N LEU A 95 4.10 5.85 11.75
CA LEU A 95 3.12 6.72 12.40
C LEU A 95 3.31 8.13 11.84
N GLY A 96 2.51 8.49 10.84
CA GLY A 96 2.53 9.84 10.26
C GLY A 96 2.14 9.87 8.79
N SER A 97 1.85 11.07 8.32
CA SER A 97 1.64 11.32 6.90
C SER A 97 2.96 11.66 6.24
N PRO A 98 3.28 11.12 5.05
CA PRO A 98 4.44 11.58 4.30
C PRO A 98 4.27 13.07 3.97
N ARG A 99 5.29 13.87 4.30
CA ARG A 99 5.36 15.32 4.02
C ARG A 99 6.14 15.62 2.75
N VAL A 100 7.14 14.81 2.47
CA VAL A 100 7.96 14.89 1.27
C VAL A 100 8.11 13.48 0.72
N ILE A 101 7.88 13.32 -0.57
CA ILE A 101 8.12 12.08 -1.31
C ILE A 101 9.04 12.45 -2.47
N PHE A 102 10.08 11.65 -2.68
CA PHE A 102 11.00 11.81 -3.80
C PHE A 102 11.46 10.44 -4.27
N TRP A 103 11.59 10.30 -5.58
CA TRP A 103 12.08 9.11 -6.27
C TRP A 103 12.76 9.56 -7.56
N ASP A 104 13.59 8.70 -8.12
CA ASP A 104 14.23 8.91 -9.42
C ASP A 104 13.20 8.64 -10.54
N GLU A 105 12.57 9.70 -11.05
CA GLU A 105 11.46 9.59 -12.02
C GLU A 105 11.95 9.29 -13.45
N ASP A 106 13.20 9.62 -13.77
CA ASP A 106 13.81 9.43 -15.10
C ASP A 106 14.85 8.30 -15.16
N GLY A 107 15.18 7.69 -14.01
CA GLY A 107 16.02 6.50 -13.92
C GLY A 107 17.49 6.77 -14.22
N ASP A 108 17.95 8.01 -14.05
CA ASP A 108 19.34 8.41 -14.34
C ASP A 108 20.30 8.18 -13.17
N GLY A 109 19.76 7.76 -12.01
CA GLY A 109 20.50 7.50 -10.78
C GLY A 109 20.78 8.75 -9.95
N GLU A 110 20.27 9.92 -10.35
CA GLU A 110 20.46 11.19 -9.67
C GLU A 110 19.14 11.79 -9.18
N ILE A 111 19.12 12.29 -7.94
CA ILE A 111 17.96 13.02 -7.40
C ILE A 111 18.26 14.51 -7.46
N SER A 112 17.71 15.18 -8.47
CA SER A 112 17.87 16.62 -8.67
C SER A 112 16.81 17.44 -7.91
N SER A 113 17.11 18.72 -7.63
CA SER A 113 16.22 19.59 -6.83
C SER A 113 14.85 19.84 -7.47
N CYS A 114 14.70 19.66 -8.79
CA CYS A 114 13.40 19.79 -9.47
C CYS A 114 12.49 18.56 -9.24
N ILE A 115 13.07 17.37 -8.99
CA ILE A 115 12.34 16.12 -8.74
C ILE A 115 11.85 16.03 -7.28
N VAL A 116 12.62 16.56 -6.32
CA VAL A 116 12.33 16.53 -4.87
C VAL A 116 11.03 17.26 -4.47
N LEU A 117 10.47 18.10 -5.34
CA LEU A 117 9.41 19.05 -4.98
C LEU A 117 7.98 18.62 -5.34
N LYS A 118 7.71 17.34 -5.64
CA LYS A 118 6.33 16.84 -5.79
C LYS A 118 5.62 16.82 -4.42
N LYS A 119 5.23 18.01 -3.96
CA LYS A 119 4.59 18.28 -2.68
C LYS A 119 3.22 17.61 -2.68
N VAL A 120 3.02 16.65 -1.78
CA VAL A 120 1.71 16.02 -1.57
C VAL A 120 0.77 17.09 -1.02
N TYR A 121 -0.12 17.61 -1.87
CA TYR A 121 -1.24 18.41 -1.40
C TYR A 121 -2.21 17.47 -0.68
N SER A 122 -2.28 17.59 0.64
CA SER A 122 -3.35 17.04 1.45
C SER A 122 -4.68 17.66 0.98
N PHE A 123 -5.45 16.95 0.17
CA PHE A 123 -6.88 17.25 -0.02
C PHE A 123 -7.63 16.76 1.23
N LEU A 124 -7.89 17.71 2.13
CA LEU A 124 -8.95 17.63 3.13
C LEU A 124 -9.86 18.83 2.90
N ALA A 125 -11.03 18.57 2.31
CA ALA A 125 -12.25 19.33 2.48
C ALA A 125 -13.43 18.34 2.38
#